data_AF-A0A5Q4ER10-F1
#
_entry.id   AF-A0A5Q4ER10-F1
#
_cell.length_a   1.000
_cell.length_b   1.000
_cell.length_c   1.000
_cell.angle_alpha   90.00
_cell.angle_beta   90.00
_cell.angle_gamma   90.00
#
_symmetry.space_group_name_H-M   'P 1'
#
loop_
_entity.id
_entity.type
_entity.pdbx_description
1 polymer ?
#
loop_
_entity_poly.entity_id
_entity_poly.type
_entity_poly.pdbx_seq_one_letter_code
_entity_poly.pdbx_strand_id
1 'polypeptide(L)'
;MPPSSAAEAPMPSPGSRTEADPASKTYDWLVRRSSAAAQEDRPLTHQPAEFDRVTEALSSTIEALPWGASAVAVVALGAGLLLWLRGRGVVRPAFAIGFAAIFGAIGFYGPPAVGLDIDPHLGLGVGLVLGALLGLAMFRFAMAVMLGATLGLAAPLIAGAALRLEPTWLQLREEAPTETTEQRFIPGEGGTDNFITWSENILRDLGVPLPESREPADRDARSPEPREEGEAGERLVAEGAERVRNFLRALGEEARIEWNALSVSDRWILTGSAMLGVLVGFLSGLARPKHVAALVTGFAGAAMWLPAAAFLFKAHDLPGAGFLPASPLAWLVVWVAIAIVGALLQWTSLRPRADKSQSR
;
A
#
# COMPACT_ATOMS: atom_id res chain seq x y z
N MET A 1 72.97 -13.76 70.95
CA MET A 1 72.87 -12.58 70.05
C MET A 1 73.77 -12.84 68.86
N PRO A 2 73.36 -12.69 67.58
CA PRO A 2 72.07 -12.25 67.00
C PRO A 2 71.37 -13.35 66.16
N PRO A 3 70.05 -13.26 65.86
CA PRO A 3 69.42 -13.87 64.68
C PRO A 3 69.43 -12.84 63.52
N SER A 4 70.25 -12.96 62.48
CA SER A 4 70.22 -13.85 61.30
C SER A 4 69.01 -13.65 60.39
N SER A 5 69.25 -12.89 59.31
CA SER A 5 68.35 -12.62 58.19
C SER A 5 68.02 -13.87 57.38
N ALA A 6 66.74 -14.07 57.07
CA ALA A 6 66.29 -15.08 56.11
C ALA A 6 65.80 -14.38 54.83
N ALA A 7 66.55 -14.69 53.77
CA ALA A 7 66.42 -14.42 52.35
C ALA A 7 65.01 -14.20 51.75
N GLU A 8 64.95 -13.16 50.90
CA GLU A 8 63.96 -12.95 49.84
C GLU A 8 63.90 -14.13 48.87
N ALA A 9 62.69 -14.57 48.55
CA ALA A 9 62.40 -15.55 47.51
C ALA A 9 62.20 -14.85 46.15
N PRO A 10 62.59 -15.51 45.03
CA PRO A 10 62.68 -14.88 43.71
C PRO A 10 61.31 -14.67 43.03
N MET A 11 61.21 -13.54 42.34
CA MET A 11 60.11 -13.15 41.44
C MET A 11 59.85 -14.20 40.35
N PRO A 12 58.58 -14.57 40.08
CA PRO A 12 58.24 -15.46 38.98
C PRO A 12 58.39 -14.77 37.62
N SER A 13 59.03 -15.49 36.71
CA SER A 13 59.32 -15.11 35.32
C SER A 13 58.06 -14.94 34.46
N PRO A 14 57.94 -13.88 33.64
CA PRO A 14 56.83 -13.69 32.72
C PRO A 14 57.12 -14.45 31.41
N GLY A 15 56.65 -15.69 31.29
CA GLY A 15 56.99 -16.47 30.10
C GLY A 15 56.37 -17.85 29.97
N SER A 16 55.06 -17.92 29.82
CA SER A 16 54.43 -19.02 29.06
C SER A 16 53.00 -18.63 28.68
N ARG A 17 52.85 -17.98 27.52
CA ARG A 17 51.59 -18.03 26.78
C ARG A 17 51.36 -19.50 26.46
N THR A 18 50.51 -20.15 27.26
CA THR A 18 49.95 -21.46 26.95
C THR A 18 49.27 -21.34 25.60
N GLU A 19 49.88 -21.99 24.62
CA GLU A 19 49.34 -22.25 23.30
C GLU A 19 47.94 -22.83 23.48
N ALA A 20 46.93 -22.05 23.09
CA ALA A 20 45.54 -22.36 23.34
C ALA A 20 45.21 -23.72 22.72
N ASP A 21 44.91 -24.68 23.59
CA ASP A 21 44.51 -26.04 23.24
C ASP A 21 43.44 -25.99 22.13
N PRO A 22 43.71 -26.52 20.92
CA PRO A 22 42.77 -26.46 19.81
C PRO A 22 41.43 -27.13 20.14
N ALA A 23 41.38 -28.02 21.13
CA ALA A 23 40.13 -28.62 21.59
C ALA A 23 39.17 -27.59 22.21
N SER A 24 39.69 -26.55 22.88
CA SER A 24 38.87 -25.51 23.51
C SER A 24 38.14 -24.62 22.50
N LYS A 25 38.74 -24.36 21.33
CA LYS A 25 38.10 -23.59 20.25
C LYS A 25 36.96 -24.36 19.60
N THR A 26 37.11 -25.68 19.46
CA THR A 26 36.07 -26.54 18.89
C THR A 26 34.87 -26.65 19.83
N TYR A 27 35.13 -26.69 21.15
CA TYR A 27 34.06 -26.70 22.15
C TYR A 27 33.31 -25.35 22.20
N ASP A 28 34.04 -24.23 22.18
CA ASP A 28 33.41 -22.88 22.16
C ASP A 28 32.62 -22.63 20.87
N TRP A 29 33.07 -23.15 19.72
CA TRP A 29 32.31 -23.09 18.48
C TRP A 29 31.05 -23.96 18.51
N LEU A 30 31.12 -25.17 19.09
CA LEU A 30 29.94 -26.05 19.25
C LEU A 30 28.90 -25.45 20.20
N VAL A 31 29.34 -24.82 21.30
CA VAL A 31 28.44 -24.16 22.25
C VAL A 31 27.81 -22.91 21.64
N ARG A 32 28.55 -22.12 20.84
CA ARG A 32 27.95 -20.99 20.09
C ARG A 32 27.00 -21.47 19.00
N ARG A 33 27.29 -22.59 18.34
CA ARG A 33 26.42 -23.13 17.29
C ARG A 33 25.15 -23.76 17.86
N SER A 34 25.21 -24.41 19.03
CA SER A 34 24.03 -24.95 19.70
C SER A 34 23.17 -23.85 20.33
N SER A 35 23.78 -22.80 20.88
CA SER A 35 23.03 -21.63 21.37
C SER A 35 22.42 -20.79 20.23
N ALA A 36 23.11 -20.66 19.09
CA ALA A 36 22.54 -20.03 17.90
C ALA A 36 21.36 -20.85 17.32
N ALA A 37 21.49 -22.18 17.27
CA ALA A 37 20.41 -23.07 16.81
C ALA A 37 19.21 -23.11 17.78
N ALA A 38 19.45 -23.05 19.09
CA ALA A 38 18.39 -22.99 20.09
C ALA A 38 17.62 -21.64 20.09
N GLN A 39 18.21 -20.58 19.53
CA GLN A 39 17.56 -19.29 19.38
C GLN A 39 16.64 -19.21 18.14
N GLU A 40 16.83 -20.12 17.19
CA GLU A 40 16.09 -20.19 15.92
C GLU A 40 14.76 -20.98 16.05
N ASP A 41 14.61 -21.75 17.13
CA ASP A 41 13.44 -22.62 17.38
C ASP A 41 12.40 -21.96 18.32
N ARG A 42 12.37 -20.62 18.36
CA ARG A 42 11.27 -19.91 19.02
C ARG A 42 10.00 -20.14 18.21
N PRO A 43 8.93 -20.71 18.80
CA PRO A 43 7.69 -20.91 18.08
C PRO A 43 7.22 -19.55 17.56
N LEU A 44 7.02 -19.47 16.24
CA LEU A 44 6.33 -18.39 15.55
C LEU A 44 4.89 -18.34 16.08
N THR A 45 4.74 -17.80 17.28
CA THR A 45 3.44 -17.44 17.83
C THR A 45 2.89 -16.39 16.88
N HIS A 46 1.82 -16.79 16.17
CA HIS A 46 1.09 -15.93 15.25
C HIS A 46 0.95 -14.54 15.85
N GLN A 47 1.33 -13.54 15.06
CA GLN A 47 1.43 -12.12 15.41
C GLN A 47 0.16 -11.38 14.91
N PRO A 48 -1.00 -11.46 15.60
CA PRO A 48 -2.18 -10.67 15.24
C PRO A 48 -2.03 -9.20 15.63
N ALA A 49 -1.10 -8.85 16.52
CA ALA A 49 -1.07 -7.55 17.18
C ALA A 49 -0.52 -6.39 16.33
N GLU A 50 0.20 -6.62 15.23
CA GLU A 50 0.74 -5.51 14.42
C GLU A 50 -0.34 -4.83 13.57
N PHE A 51 -1.27 -5.62 12.99
CA PHE A 51 -2.36 -5.06 12.19
C PHE A 51 -3.36 -4.29 13.06
N ASP A 52 -3.63 -4.77 14.27
CA ASP A 52 -4.51 -4.10 15.24
C ASP A 52 -3.92 -2.75 15.68
N ARG A 53 -2.59 -2.64 15.86
CA ARG A 53 -1.94 -1.36 16.21
C ARG A 53 -1.93 -0.36 15.05
N VAL A 54 -1.74 -0.80 13.81
CA VAL A 54 -1.84 0.08 12.63
C VAL A 54 -3.26 0.62 12.50
N THR A 55 -4.27 -0.22 12.74
CA THR A 55 -5.67 0.23 12.70
C THR A 55 -6.03 1.16 13.87
N GLU A 56 -5.44 0.99 15.05
CA GLU A 56 -5.63 1.87 16.21
C GLU A 56 -4.92 3.22 16.05
N ALA A 57 -3.69 3.24 15.52
CA ALA A 57 -2.97 4.46 15.15
C ALA A 57 -3.69 5.24 14.03
N LEU A 58 -4.27 4.52 13.06
CA LEU A 58 -5.15 5.14 12.06
C LEU A 58 -6.41 5.73 12.73
N SER A 59 -7.03 5.02 13.68
CA SER A 59 -8.26 5.50 14.33
C SER A 59 -8.06 6.80 15.13
N SER A 60 -6.97 6.91 15.91
CA SER A 60 -6.65 8.13 16.67
C SER A 60 -6.29 9.32 15.77
N THR A 61 -5.69 9.05 14.62
CA THR A 61 -5.45 10.07 13.59
C THR A 61 -6.78 10.53 12.96
N ILE A 62 -7.77 9.63 12.83
CA ILE A 62 -9.10 9.89 12.27
C ILE A 62 -9.95 10.79 13.19
N GLU A 63 -9.84 10.66 14.51
CA GLU A 63 -10.56 11.52 15.44
C GLU A 63 -10.02 12.96 15.48
N ALA A 64 -8.72 13.14 15.22
CA ALA A 64 -8.09 14.46 15.11
C ALA A 64 -8.22 15.10 13.72
N LEU A 65 -8.76 14.36 12.73
CA LEU A 65 -8.84 14.83 11.36
C LEU A 65 -9.93 15.90 11.25
N PRO A 66 -9.59 17.14 10.83
CA PRO A 66 -10.58 18.19 10.60
C PRO A 66 -11.66 17.68 9.64
N TRP A 67 -12.88 18.20 9.77
CA TRP A 67 -14.05 17.99 8.90
C TRP A 67 -13.76 17.85 7.39
N GLY A 68 -12.63 18.40 6.91
CA GLY A 68 -12.09 18.15 5.58
C GLY A 68 -11.84 16.68 5.22
N ALA A 69 -11.45 15.81 6.16
CA ALA A 69 -11.19 14.40 5.88
C ALA A 69 -12.48 13.64 5.52
N SER A 70 -13.54 13.84 6.32
CA SER A 70 -14.87 13.30 6.02
C SER A 70 -15.41 13.89 4.72
N ALA A 71 -15.16 15.17 4.43
CA ALA A 71 -15.54 15.77 3.16
C ALA A 71 -14.83 15.11 1.96
N VAL A 72 -13.52 14.89 2.04
CA VAL A 72 -12.75 14.17 1.01
C VAL A 72 -13.25 12.74 0.86
N ALA A 73 -13.52 12.03 1.97
CA ALA A 73 -14.08 10.69 1.94
C ALA A 73 -15.47 10.65 1.28
N VAL A 74 -16.35 11.62 1.57
CA VAL A 74 -17.67 11.73 0.93
C VAL A 74 -17.55 12.01 -0.57
N VAL A 75 -16.62 12.89 -0.98
CA VAL A 75 -16.35 13.16 -2.39
C VAL A 75 -15.80 11.92 -3.10
N ALA A 76 -14.84 11.22 -2.48
CA ALA A 76 -14.28 9.98 -3.01
C ALA A 76 -15.34 8.87 -3.11
N LEU A 77 -16.21 8.76 -2.12
CA LEU A 77 -17.36 7.84 -2.11
C LEU A 77 -18.29 8.15 -3.28
N GLY A 78 -18.72 9.41 -3.42
CA GLY A 78 -19.64 9.83 -4.48
C GLY A 78 -19.04 9.66 -5.88
N ALA A 79 -17.80 10.11 -6.07
CA ALA A 79 -17.09 9.95 -7.34
C ALA A 79 -16.84 8.47 -7.66
N GLY A 80 -16.53 7.64 -6.65
CA GLY A 80 -16.23 6.22 -6.81
C GLY A 80 -17.49 5.43 -7.16
N LEU A 81 -18.61 5.76 -6.52
CA LEU A 81 -19.90 5.18 -6.85
C LEU A 81 -20.37 5.60 -8.25
N LEU A 82 -20.19 6.87 -8.63
CA LEU A 82 -20.51 7.35 -9.98
C LEU A 82 -19.65 6.64 -11.05
N LEU A 83 -18.35 6.48 -10.79
CA LEU A 83 -17.43 5.76 -11.66
C LEU A 83 -17.79 4.27 -11.74
N TRP A 84 -18.19 3.67 -10.62
CA TRP A 84 -18.62 2.27 -10.53
C TRP A 84 -19.93 2.01 -11.27
N LEU A 85 -20.91 2.92 -11.20
CA LEU A 85 -22.21 2.80 -11.87
C LEU A 85 -22.19 3.20 -13.35
N ARG A 86 -21.47 4.27 -13.71
CA ARG A 86 -21.57 4.94 -15.02
C ARG A 86 -20.23 5.17 -15.70
N GLY A 87 -19.14 4.59 -15.18
CA GLY A 87 -17.78 4.90 -15.60
C GLY A 87 -17.55 4.81 -17.10
N ARG A 88 -17.98 3.73 -17.76
CA ARG A 88 -17.83 3.59 -19.22
C ARG A 88 -18.38 4.76 -20.04
N GLY A 89 -19.48 5.38 -19.59
CA GLY A 89 -20.09 6.52 -20.28
C GLY A 89 -19.35 7.83 -20.06
N VAL A 90 -18.65 7.95 -18.92
CA VAL A 90 -17.97 9.18 -18.48
C VAL A 90 -16.51 9.21 -18.93
N VAL A 91 -15.81 8.07 -18.93
CA VAL A 91 -14.37 8.04 -19.21
C VAL A 91 -14.06 8.46 -20.65
N ARG A 92 -14.84 7.99 -21.64
CA ARG A 92 -14.60 8.35 -23.04
C ARG A 92 -14.69 9.86 -23.32
N PRO A 93 -15.76 10.58 -22.93
CA PRO A 93 -15.80 12.04 -23.09
C PRO A 93 -14.78 12.75 -22.21
N ALA A 94 -14.48 12.25 -21.01
CA ALA A 94 -13.44 12.85 -20.16
C ALA A 94 -12.06 12.83 -20.83
N PHE A 95 -11.67 11.73 -21.48
CA PHE A 95 -10.42 11.66 -22.26
C PHE A 95 -10.42 12.65 -23.44
N ALA A 96 -11.53 12.74 -24.18
CA ALA A 96 -11.63 13.66 -25.30
C ALA A 96 -11.51 15.12 -24.84
N ILE A 97 -12.22 15.50 -23.77
CA ILE A 97 -12.18 16.85 -23.20
C ILE A 97 -10.80 17.17 -22.62
N GLY A 98 -10.19 16.24 -21.89
CA GLY A 98 -8.87 16.44 -21.28
C GLY A 98 -7.78 16.68 -22.32
N PHE A 99 -7.72 15.83 -23.37
CA PHE A 99 -6.76 16.04 -24.45
C PHE A 99 -7.09 17.27 -25.29
N ALA A 100 -8.38 17.58 -25.54
CA ALA A 100 -8.77 18.81 -26.20
C ALA A 100 -8.28 20.04 -25.43
N ALA A 101 -8.44 20.07 -24.10
CA ALA A 101 -7.98 21.17 -23.27
C ALA A 101 -6.44 21.34 -23.34
N ILE A 102 -5.69 20.24 -23.23
CA ILE A 102 -4.21 20.26 -23.31
C ILE A 102 -3.76 20.76 -24.69
N PHE A 103 -4.26 20.18 -25.78
CA PHE A 103 -3.86 20.58 -27.13
C PHE A 103 -4.42 21.94 -27.54
N GLY A 104 -5.56 22.36 -26.99
CA GLY A 104 -6.08 23.71 -27.13
C GLY A 104 -5.16 24.74 -26.49
N ALA A 105 -4.67 24.47 -25.28
CA ALA A 105 -3.66 25.31 -24.62
C ALA A 105 -2.35 25.35 -25.42
N ILE A 106 -1.86 24.21 -25.91
CA ILE A 106 -0.68 24.15 -26.78
C ILE A 106 -0.93 24.92 -28.09
N GLY A 107 -2.10 24.79 -28.70
CA GLY A 107 -2.47 25.50 -29.92
C GLY A 107 -2.56 27.02 -29.72
N PHE A 108 -2.98 27.47 -28.53
CA PHE A 108 -3.07 28.88 -28.17
C PHE A 108 -1.71 29.50 -27.85
N TYR A 109 -0.91 28.85 -27.00
CA TYR A 109 0.38 29.38 -26.53
C TYR A 109 1.58 29.00 -27.40
N GLY A 110 1.46 27.93 -28.19
CA GLY A 110 2.54 27.36 -28.99
C GLY A 110 3.04 28.29 -30.09
N PRO A 111 2.18 28.78 -31.02
CA PRO A 111 2.64 29.65 -32.12
C PRO A 111 3.39 30.90 -31.65
N PRO A 112 2.90 31.67 -30.64
CA PRO A 112 3.65 32.81 -30.11
C PRO A 112 5.02 32.41 -29.53
N ALA A 113 5.12 31.25 -28.87
CA ALA A 113 6.37 30.78 -28.26
C ALA A 113 7.46 30.44 -29.30
N VAL A 114 7.08 30.12 -30.54
CA VAL A 114 8.03 29.83 -31.64
C VAL A 114 8.15 30.99 -32.65
N GLY A 115 7.54 32.14 -32.38
CA GLY A 115 7.61 33.32 -33.26
C GLY A 115 6.75 33.22 -34.53
N LEU A 116 5.72 32.38 -34.53
CA LEU A 116 4.76 32.29 -35.63
C LEU A 116 3.60 33.27 -35.41
N ASP A 117 3.35 34.13 -36.40
CA ASP A 117 2.25 35.11 -36.40
C ASP A 117 0.93 34.47 -36.88
N ILE A 118 0.44 33.49 -36.10
CA ILE A 118 -0.83 32.81 -36.33
C ILE A 118 -1.85 33.36 -35.33
N ASP A 119 -3.07 33.65 -35.78
CA ASP A 119 -4.18 34.04 -34.90
C ASP A 119 -4.35 33.01 -33.75
N PRO A 120 -4.16 33.40 -32.47
CA PRO A 120 -4.26 32.51 -31.32
C PRO A 120 -5.60 31.77 -31.24
N HIS A 121 -6.69 32.37 -31.72
CA HIS A 121 -8.01 31.73 -31.71
C HIS A 121 -8.11 30.58 -32.72
N LEU A 122 -7.44 30.71 -33.87
CA LEU A 122 -7.35 29.64 -34.85
C LEU A 122 -6.49 28.49 -34.33
N GLY A 123 -5.38 28.81 -33.66
CA GLY A 123 -4.54 27.82 -32.97
C GLY A 123 -5.30 27.04 -31.89
N LEU A 124 -6.09 27.73 -31.06
CA LEU A 124 -6.97 27.10 -30.06
C LEU A 124 -7.99 26.16 -30.70
N GLY A 125 -8.68 26.60 -31.76
CA GLY A 125 -9.70 25.80 -32.44
C GLY A 125 -9.13 24.51 -33.04
N VAL A 126 -8.02 24.61 -33.77
CA VAL A 126 -7.33 23.44 -34.34
C VAL A 126 -6.80 22.52 -33.24
N GLY A 127 -6.22 23.09 -32.18
CA GLY A 127 -5.73 22.34 -31.02
C GLY A 127 -6.83 21.54 -30.32
N LEU A 128 -8.00 22.13 -30.08
CA LEU A 128 -9.14 21.46 -29.46
C LEU A 128 -9.61 20.24 -30.28
N VAL A 129 -9.76 20.40 -31.60
CA VAL A 129 -10.23 19.34 -32.49
C VAL A 129 -9.21 18.21 -32.59
N LEU A 130 -7.94 18.54 -32.85
CA LEU A 130 -6.87 17.55 -32.91
C LEU A 130 -6.67 16.83 -31.58
N GLY A 131 -6.72 17.57 -30.47
CA GLY A 131 -6.68 17.03 -29.12
C GLY A 131 -7.82 16.04 -28.85
N ALA A 132 -9.06 16.41 -29.17
CA ALA A 132 -10.21 15.51 -28.98
C ALA A 132 -10.07 14.21 -29.78
N LEU A 133 -9.64 14.31 -31.06
CA LEU A 133 -9.42 13.14 -31.92
C LEU A 133 -8.29 12.26 -31.40
N LEU A 134 -7.16 12.87 -31.02
CA LEU A 134 -6.01 12.15 -30.46
C LEU A 134 -6.35 11.50 -29.12
N GLY A 135 -7.05 12.21 -28.23
CA GLY A 135 -7.53 11.66 -26.96
C GLY A 135 -8.45 10.46 -27.15
N LEU A 136 -9.32 10.52 -28.17
CA LEU A 136 -10.19 9.40 -28.51
C LEU A 136 -9.41 8.21 -29.10
N ALA A 137 -8.35 8.46 -29.86
CA ALA A 137 -7.45 7.41 -30.35
C ALA A 137 -6.63 6.78 -29.21
N MET A 138 -6.03 7.61 -28.36
CA MET A 138 -5.23 7.22 -27.18
C MET A 138 -6.06 6.45 -26.16
N PHE A 139 -7.37 6.74 -26.03
CA PHE A 139 -8.26 6.05 -25.11
C PHE A 139 -8.15 4.52 -25.23
N ARG A 140 -8.08 3.97 -26.46
CA ARG A 140 -7.94 2.51 -26.63
C ARG A 140 -6.65 1.96 -26.02
N PHE A 141 -5.55 2.65 -26.25
CA PHE A 141 -4.24 2.27 -25.74
C PHE A 141 -4.19 2.42 -24.22
N ALA A 142 -4.67 3.56 -23.69
CA ALA A 142 -4.75 3.82 -22.27
C ALA A 142 -5.56 2.74 -21.53
N MET A 143 -6.72 2.35 -22.06
CA MET A 143 -7.52 1.27 -21.47
C MET A 143 -6.81 -0.09 -21.48
N ALA A 144 -6.04 -0.38 -22.53
CA ALA A 144 -5.26 -1.61 -22.59
C ALA A 144 -4.11 -1.62 -21.57
N VAL A 145 -3.38 -0.51 -21.44
CA VAL A 145 -2.33 -0.34 -20.43
C VAL A 145 -2.91 -0.43 -19.02
N MET A 146 -4.02 0.25 -18.75
CA MET A 146 -4.68 0.22 -17.43
C MET A 146 -5.14 -1.19 -17.07
N LEU A 147 -5.72 -1.94 -18.00
CA LEU A 147 -6.10 -3.33 -17.75
C LEU A 147 -4.88 -4.22 -17.53
N GLY A 148 -3.83 -4.06 -18.35
CA GLY A 148 -2.55 -4.73 -18.16
C GLY A 148 -2.00 -4.49 -16.76
N ALA A 149 -1.88 -3.23 -16.33
CA ALA A 149 -1.43 -2.87 -14.99
C ALA A 149 -2.33 -3.47 -13.89
N THR A 150 -3.65 -3.40 -14.06
CA THR A 150 -4.62 -3.94 -13.08
C THR A 150 -4.45 -5.45 -12.92
N LEU A 151 -4.39 -6.20 -14.02
CA LEU A 151 -4.17 -7.65 -13.97
C LEU A 151 -2.75 -8.01 -13.54
N GLY A 152 -1.76 -7.19 -13.87
CA GLY A 152 -0.38 -7.34 -13.41
C GLY A 152 -0.24 -7.19 -11.90
N LEU A 153 -1.08 -6.36 -11.27
CA LEU A 153 -1.15 -6.23 -9.82
C LEU A 153 -2.03 -7.31 -9.18
N ALA A 154 -3.15 -7.69 -9.82
CA ALA A 154 -4.05 -8.71 -9.29
C ALA A 154 -3.46 -10.12 -9.33
N ALA A 155 -2.72 -10.47 -10.40
CA ALA A 155 -2.14 -11.80 -10.58
C ALA A 155 -1.20 -12.25 -9.43
N PRO A 156 -0.20 -11.45 -8.98
CA PRO A 156 0.66 -11.84 -7.87
C PRO A 156 -0.11 -11.90 -6.54
N LEU A 157 -1.15 -11.09 -6.35
CA LEU A 157 -2.01 -11.18 -5.15
C LEU A 157 -2.77 -12.51 -5.12
N ILE A 158 -3.31 -12.94 -6.26
CA ILE A 158 -3.99 -14.24 -6.39
C ILE A 158 -2.98 -15.39 -6.19
N ALA A 159 -1.79 -15.29 -6.80
CA ALA A 159 -0.74 -16.29 -6.64
C ALA A 159 -0.26 -16.37 -5.18
N GLY A 160 -0.01 -15.24 -4.53
CA GLY A 160 0.38 -15.18 -3.11
C GLY A 160 -0.71 -15.72 -2.19
N ALA A 161 -1.98 -15.42 -2.46
CA ALA A 161 -3.09 -16.02 -1.74
C ALA A 161 -3.14 -17.54 -1.93
N ALA A 162 -2.92 -18.05 -3.15
CA ALA A 162 -2.87 -19.47 -3.42
C ALA A 162 -1.70 -20.16 -2.69
N LEU A 163 -0.50 -19.57 -2.70
CA LEU A 163 0.66 -20.07 -1.96
C LEU A 163 0.39 -20.14 -0.45
N ARG A 164 -0.32 -19.16 0.11
CA ARG A 164 -0.73 -19.18 1.54
C ARG A 164 -1.80 -20.24 1.85
N LEU A 165 -2.54 -20.71 0.85
CA LEU A 165 -3.53 -21.79 1.00
C LEU A 165 -2.91 -23.19 0.82
N GLU A 166 -1.69 -23.29 0.26
CA GLU A 166 -0.99 -24.57 0.08
C GLU A 166 -0.37 -25.25 1.32
N PRO A 167 -0.18 -24.66 2.53
CA PRO A 167 0.52 -25.40 3.59
C PRO A 167 -0.28 -26.60 4.12
N THR A 168 -1.60 -26.63 3.98
CA THR A 168 -2.43 -27.64 4.67
C THR A 168 -2.49 -29.00 3.99
N TRP A 169 -2.43 -29.07 2.65
CA TRP A 169 -2.67 -30.34 1.93
C TRP A 169 -1.41 -31.13 1.62
N LEU A 170 -0.24 -30.48 1.60
CA LEU A 170 1.06 -31.15 1.47
C LEU A 170 1.58 -31.69 2.81
N GLN A 171 1.31 -31.01 3.94
CA GLN A 171 1.65 -31.51 5.27
C GLN A 171 0.91 -32.82 5.61
N LEU A 172 -0.33 -32.99 5.14
CA LEU A 172 -1.07 -34.25 5.29
C LEU A 172 -0.46 -35.44 4.54
N ARG A 173 0.52 -35.21 3.64
CA ARG A 173 1.14 -36.28 2.83
C ARG A 173 2.48 -36.75 3.39
N GLU A 174 3.10 -36.01 4.30
CA GLU A 174 4.42 -36.30 4.85
C GLU A 174 4.39 -36.79 6.30
N GLU A 175 3.24 -36.71 6.99
CA GLU A 175 2.95 -37.50 8.19
C GLU A 175 2.64 -38.97 7.82
N ALA A 176 3.61 -39.65 7.21
CA ALA A 176 3.72 -41.08 7.42
C ALA A 176 4.09 -41.28 8.90
N PRO A 177 3.43 -42.20 9.64
CA PRO A 177 3.63 -42.33 11.08
C PRO A 177 5.03 -42.88 11.40
N THR A 178 6.02 -42.01 11.52
CA THR A 178 7.31 -42.32 12.13
C THR A 178 7.21 -42.06 13.63
N GLU A 179 7.05 -43.18 14.36
CA GLU A 179 7.41 -43.43 15.75
C GLU A 179 7.43 -42.23 16.73
N THR A 180 6.42 -42.24 17.62
CA THR A 180 6.49 -41.88 19.05
C THR A 180 7.85 -41.36 19.53
N THR A 181 8.10 -40.07 19.35
CA THR A 181 9.11 -39.36 20.15
C THR A 181 8.40 -38.71 21.32
N GLU A 182 8.65 -39.29 22.48
CA GLU A 182 8.23 -38.91 23.82
C GLU A 182 8.56 -37.43 24.09
N GLN A 183 7.58 -36.54 23.88
CA GLN A 183 7.69 -35.11 24.11
C GLN A 183 7.68 -34.83 25.62
N ARG A 184 8.89 -34.64 26.17
CA ARG A 184 9.12 -34.26 27.56
C ARG A 184 8.72 -32.79 27.75
N PHE A 185 7.60 -32.57 28.44
CA PHE A 185 7.11 -31.26 28.87
C PHE A 185 8.12 -30.56 29.80
N ILE A 186 8.61 -29.38 29.41
CA ILE A 186 9.37 -28.47 30.27
C ILE A 186 8.50 -27.24 30.56
N PRO A 187 7.98 -27.10 31.80
CA PRO A 187 7.26 -25.91 32.22
C PRO A 187 8.22 -24.84 32.75
N GLY A 188 8.11 -23.64 32.18
CA GLY A 188 8.56 -22.41 32.82
C GLY A 188 9.68 -21.69 32.07
N GLU A 189 9.33 -20.60 31.38
CA GLU A 189 10.07 -19.34 31.42
C GLU A 189 9.21 -18.25 30.78
N GLY A 190 8.65 -17.39 31.64
CA GLY A 190 7.95 -16.17 31.25
C GLY A 190 8.95 -15.07 30.90
N GLY A 191 8.66 -14.34 29.83
CA GLY A 191 9.49 -13.21 29.38
C GLY A 191 8.79 -12.38 28.31
N THR A 192 7.70 -11.70 28.69
CA THR A 192 6.87 -10.86 27.81
C THR A 192 7.30 -9.39 27.75
N ASP A 193 8.43 -8.99 28.34
CA ASP A 193 8.68 -7.57 28.63
C ASP A 193 9.48 -6.78 27.57
N ASN A 194 9.86 -7.37 26.44
CA ASN A 194 10.77 -6.71 25.47
C ASN A 194 10.14 -6.18 24.16
N PHE A 195 8.82 -6.23 23.97
CA PHE A 195 8.18 -5.82 22.70
C PHE A 195 7.41 -4.49 22.75
N ILE A 196 7.17 -3.92 23.94
CA ILE A 196 6.47 -2.63 24.07
C ILE A 196 7.39 -1.45 23.71
N THR A 197 8.72 -1.62 23.83
CA THR A 197 9.73 -0.57 23.60
C THR A 197 10.05 -0.26 22.13
N TRP A 198 9.66 -1.11 21.17
CA TRP A 198 10.00 -0.89 19.74
C TRP A 198 9.03 0.07 19.03
N SER A 199 7.72 -0.02 19.31
CA SER A 199 6.71 0.83 18.66
C SER A 199 6.66 2.27 19.18
N GLU A 200 7.05 2.51 20.45
CA GLU A 200 7.22 3.87 20.97
C GLU A 200 8.37 4.63 20.29
N ASN A 201 9.43 3.93 19.86
CA ASN A 201 10.55 4.55 19.14
C ASN A 201 10.18 4.90 17.69
N ILE A 202 9.32 4.13 17.01
CA ILE A 202 8.91 4.43 15.63
C ILE A 202 8.07 5.71 15.55
N LEU A 203 7.15 5.92 16.51
CA LEU A 203 6.35 7.16 16.56
C LEU A 203 7.20 8.38 16.93
N ARG A 204 8.28 8.19 17.69
CA ARG A 204 9.25 9.24 18.05
C ARG A 204 10.20 9.57 16.88
N ASP A 205 10.59 8.57 16.08
CA ASP A 205 11.42 8.74 14.87
C ASP A 205 10.63 9.28 13.66
N LEU A 206 9.32 9.03 13.60
CA LEU A 206 8.44 9.62 12.57
C LEU A 206 8.21 11.13 12.76
N GLY A 207 8.76 11.74 13.82
CA GLY A 207 8.78 13.18 14.01
C GLY A 207 7.40 13.83 14.10
N VAL A 208 6.36 13.04 14.41
CA VAL A 208 5.00 13.54 14.57
C VAL A 208 5.00 14.46 15.80
N PRO A 209 4.85 15.79 15.64
CA PRO A 209 4.83 16.69 16.77
C PRO A 209 3.58 16.37 17.58
N LEU A 210 3.75 15.85 18.79
CA LEU A 210 2.66 15.80 19.74
C LEU A 210 2.15 17.24 19.93
N PRO A 211 0.84 17.48 19.93
CA PRO A 211 0.29 18.82 20.07
C PRO A 211 0.75 19.39 21.41
N GLU A 212 1.81 20.21 21.38
CA GLU A 212 2.21 21.05 22.49
C GLU A 212 0.99 21.88 22.87
N SER A 213 0.55 21.73 24.11
CA SER A 213 -0.51 22.51 24.72
C SER A 213 -0.14 23.98 24.65
N ARG A 214 -0.54 24.63 23.55
CA ARG A 214 -0.39 26.07 23.35
C ARG A 214 -1.19 26.78 24.44
N GLU A 215 -0.49 27.35 25.40
CA GLU A 215 -1.03 28.37 26.27
C GLU A 215 -1.66 29.48 25.42
N PRO A 216 -2.86 29.95 25.77
CA PRO A 216 -3.52 31.04 25.08
C PRO A 216 -2.74 32.33 25.37
N ALA A 217 -1.73 32.62 24.55
CA ALA A 217 -1.07 33.90 24.55
C ALA A 217 -2.07 34.97 24.08
N ASP A 218 -2.36 35.92 24.97
CA ASP A 218 -3.10 37.16 24.73
C ASP A 218 -2.71 37.75 23.37
N ARG A 219 -3.58 37.59 22.39
CA ARG A 219 -3.35 38.04 21.02
C ARG A 219 -4.10 39.34 20.83
N ASP A 220 -3.33 40.42 20.88
CA ASP A 220 -3.75 41.77 20.52
C ASP A 220 -4.58 41.79 19.23
N ALA A 221 -5.77 42.36 19.35
CA ALA A 221 -6.80 42.48 18.33
C ALA A 221 -6.41 43.50 17.25
N ARG A 222 -5.49 43.13 16.35
CA ARG A 222 -5.38 43.76 15.03
C ARG A 222 -5.83 42.76 13.98
N SER A 223 -7.03 42.99 13.45
CA SER A 223 -7.62 42.21 12.37
C SER A 223 -6.70 42.25 11.13
N PRO A 224 -6.07 41.12 10.74
CA PRO A 224 -5.29 41.06 9.52
C PRO A 224 -6.22 41.14 8.30
N GLU A 225 -5.76 41.85 7.27
CA GLU A 225 -6.48 42.07 6.00
C GLU A 225 -6.68 40.76 5.18
N PRO A 226 -7.62 40.73 4.21
CA PRO A 226 -8.09 39.52 3.49
C PRO A 226 -7.10 38.84 2.52
N ARG A 227 -5.78 39.05 2.65
CA ARG A 227 -4.77 38.42 1.78
C ARG A 227 -4.38 36.99 2.19
N GLU A 228 -4.84 36.50 3.35
CA GLU A 228 -4.41 35.19 3.89
C GLU A 228 -5.19 33.98 3.31
N GLU A 229 -6.31 34.16 2.63
CA GLU A 229 -7.13 33.03 2.15
C GLU A 229 -6.43 32.17 1.08
N GLY A 230 -5.59 32.77 0.22
CA GLY A 230 -4.82 32.05 -0.80
C GLY A 230 -3.71 31.17 -0.21
N GLU A 231 -2.99 31.70 0.78
CA GLU A 231 -1.88 30.96 1.42
C GLU A 231 -2.40 29.78 2.27
N ALA A 232 -3.56 29.92 2.89
CA ALA A 232 -4.18 28.84 3.65
C ALA A 232 -4.49 27.62 2.76
N GLY A 233 -5.02 27.87 1.55
CA GLY A 233 -5.31 26.82 0.57
C GLY A 233 -4.05 26.08 0.10
N GLU A 234 -3.00 26.82 -0.24
CA GLU A 234 -1.72 26.22 -0.67
C GLU A 234 -1.08 25.37 0.42
N ARG A 235 -1.12 25.83 1.69
CA ARG A 235 -0.60 25.06 2.84
C ARG A 235 -1.36 23.74 3.02
N LEU A 236 -2.70 23.75 2.92
CA LEU A 236 -3.52 22.54 3.02
C LEU A 236 -3.22 21.54 1.89
N VAL A 237 -3.02 22.03 0.67
CA VAL A 237 -2.65 21.17 -0.48
C VAL A 237 -1.25 20.59 -0.29
N ALA A 238 -0.28 21.40 0.15
CA ALA A 238 1.09 20.96 0.41
C ALA A 238 1.16 19.90 1.52
N GLU A 239 0.44 20.11 2.62
CA GLU A 239 0.33 19.17 3.74
C GLU A 239 -0.34 17.86 3.31
N GLY A 240 -1.45 17.94 2.58
CA GLY A 240 -2.12 16.75 2.04
C GLY A 240 -1.20 15.94 1.12
N ALA A 241 -0.46 16.62 0.23
CA ALA A 241 0.51 15.97 -0.64
C ALA A 241 1.66 15.32 0.14
N GLU A 242 2.11 15.93 1.23
CA GLU A 242 3.13 15.35 2.12
C GLU A 242 2.65 14.10 2.84
N ARG A 243 1.44 14.12 3.39
CA ARG A 243 0.82 12.94 4.03
C ARG A 243 0.70 11.77 3.06
N VAL A 244 0.26 12.02 1.82
CA VAL A 244 0.19 11.00 0.77
C VAL A 244 1.58 10.45 0.44
N ARG A 245 2.60 11.32 0.30
CA ARG A 245 3.98 10.87 0.05
C ARG A 245 4.53 10.01 1.18
N ASN A 246 4.29 10.39 2.43
CA ASN A 246 4.77 9.64 3.60
C ASN A 246 4.07 8.28 3.70
N PHE A 247 2.76 8.23 3.47
CA PHE A 247 2.01 6.98 3.39
C PHE A 247 2.52 6.06 2.27
N LEU A 248 2.76 6.60 1.07
CA LEU A 248 3.29 5.83 -0.06
C LEU A 248 4.72 5.31 0.20
N ARG A 249 5.55 6.07 0.92
CA ARG A 249 6.88 5.63 1.35
C ARG A 249 6.79 4.48 2.35
N ALA A 250 5.95 4.62 3.38
CA ALA A 250 5.73 3.57 4.38
C ALA A 250 5.22 2.26 3.73
N LEU A 251 4.23 2.36 2.83
CA LEU A 251 3.76 1.21 2.05
C LEU A 251 4.87 0.59 1.19
N GLY A 252 5.73 1.41 0.58
CA GLY A 252 6.85 0.93 -0.23
C GLY A 252 7.94 0.23 0.58
N GLU A 253 8.21 0.72 1.78
CA GLU A 253 9.16 0.10 2.72
C GLU A 253 8.64 -1.24 3.22
N GLU A 254 7.38 -1.31 3.64
CA GLU A 254 6.73 -2.55 4.07
C GLU A 254 6.73 -3.60 2.94
N ALA A 255 6.28 -3.22 1.74
CA ALA A 255 6.27 -4.10 0.58
C ALA A 255 7.68 -4.60 0.23
N ARG A 256 8.72 -3.77 0.43
CA ARG A 256 10.11 -4.15 0.20
C ARG A 256 10.62 -5.14 1.25
N ILE A 257 10.23 -4.97 2.51
CA ILE A 257 10.57 -5.91 3.59
C ILE A 257 9.92 -7.27 3.31
N GLU A 258 8.61 -7.31 3.04
CA GLU A 258 7.91 -8.55 2.70
C GLU A 258 8.51 -9.22 1.46
N TRP A 259 8.80 -8.44 0.40
CA TRP A 259 9.44 -8.95 -0.81
C TRP A 259 10.80 -9.60 -0.53
N ASN A 260 11.61 -8.99 0.35
CA ASN A 260 12.92 -9.50 0.73
C ASN A 260 12.84 -10.71 1.68
N ALA A 261 11.71 -10.92 2.36
CA ALA A 261 11.47 -12.11 3.18
C ALA A 261 11.08 -13.33 2.33
N LEU A 262 10.53 -13.13 1.13
CA LEU A 262 10.15 -14.22 0.23
C LEU A 262 11.36 -15.01 -0.29
N SER A 263 11.18 -16.32 -0.46
CA SER A 263 12.18 -17.18 -1.10
C SER A 263 12.43 -16.75 -2.55
N VAL A 264 13.60 -17.11 -3.10
CA VAL A 264 13.93 -16.80 -4.51
C VAL A 264 12.90 -17.40 -5.47
N SER A 265 12.41 -18.61 -5.18
CA SER A 265 11.37 -19.29 -5.96
C SER A 265 10.05 -18.52 -5.95
N ASP A 266 9.58 -18.07 -4.78
CA ASP A 266 8.32 -17.32 -4.66
C ASP A 266 8.39 -15.99 -5.40
N ARG A 267 9.53 -15.28 -5.32
CA ARG A 267 9.74 -14.04 -6.08
C ARG A 267 9.62 -14.26 -7.58
N TRP A 268 10.13 -15.37 -8.11
CA TRP A 268 9.97 -15.71 -9.53
C TRP A 268 8.52 -16.03 -9.90
N ILE A 269 7.78 -16.73 -9.03
CA ILE A 269 6.35 -17.03 -9.24
C ILE A 269 5.54 -15.72 -9.25
N LEU A 270 5.77 -14.83 -8.29
CA LEU A 270 5.09 -13.54 -8.23
C LEU A 270 5.45 -12.63 -9.41
N THR A 271 6.74 -12.55 -9.77
CA THR A 271 7.17 -11.74 -10.92
C THR A 271 6.61 -12.30 -12.22
N GLY A 272 6.67 -13.62 -12.42
CA GLY A 272 6.16 -14.28 -13.62
C GLY A 272 4.65 -14.13 -13.76
N SER A 273 3.91 -14.28 -12.67
CA SER A 273 2.45 -14.06 -12.67
C SER A 273 2.08 -12.60 -12.93
N ALA A 274 2.82 -11.64 -12.38
CA ALA A 274 2.63 -10.22 -12.69
C ALA A 274 2.86 -9.92 -14.18
N MET A 275 3.97 -10.39 -14.76
CA MET A 275 4.26 -10.21 -16.19
C MET A 275 3.18 -10.85 -17.07
N LEU A 276 2.73 -12.05 -16.72
CA LEU A 276 1.66 -12.74 -17.44
C LEU A 276 0.34 -11.97 -17.34
N GLY A 277 0.01 -11.46 -16.15
CA GLY A 277 -1.15 -10.61 -15.92
C GLY A 277 -1.14 -9.35 -16.78
N VAL A 278 0.01 -8.66 -16.84
CA VAL A 278 0.20 -7.49 -17.72
C VAL A 278 -0.04 -7.84 -19.18
N LEU A 279 0.59 -8.92 -19.67
CA LEU A 279 0.47 -9.33 -21.06
C LEU A 279 -0.97 -9.70 -21.42
N VAL A 280 -1.61 -10.55 -20.62
CA VAL A 280 -3.00 -10.98 -20.83
C VAL A 280 -3.97 -9.80 -20.75
N GLY A 281 -3.77 -8.90 -19.78
CA GLY A 281 -4.59 -7.70 -19.62
C GLY A 281 -4.44 -6.73 -20.77
N PHE A 282 -3.22 -6.50 -21.23
CA PHE A 282 -2.95 -5.63 -22.37
C PHE A 282 -3.56 -6.15 -23.67
N LEU A 283 -3.34 -7.44 -23.99
CA LEU A 283 -3.90 -8.07 -25.19
C LEU A 283 -5.44 -8.08 -25.16
N SER A 284 -6.03 -8.42 -24.01
CA SER A 284 -7.48 -8.36 -23.80
C SER A 284 -8.02 -6.92 -23.95
N GLY A 285 -7.25 -5.96 -23.45
CA GLY A 285 -7.42 -4.52 -23.60
C GLY A 285 -7.60 -4.08 -25.05
N LEU A 286 -6.67 -4.49 -25.90
CA LEU A 286 -6.66 -4.17 -27.32
C LEU A 286 -7.80 -4.85 -28.08
N ALA A 287 -8.10 -6.10 -27.75
CA ALA A 287 -9.12 -6.90 -28.42
C ALA A 287 -10.54 -6.38 -28.17
N ARG A 288 -10.86 -5.95 -26.93
CA ARG A 288 -12.24 -5.61 -26.52
C ARG A 288 -12.32 -4.33 -25.68
N PRO A 289 -11.94 -3.16 -26.20
CA PRO A 289 -11.84 -1.92 -25.42
C PRO A 289 -13.14 -1.49 -24.74
N LYS A 290 -14.30 -1.77 -25.35
CA LYS A 290 -15.62 -1.47 -24.75
C LYS A 290 -15.88 -2.26 -23.47
N HIS A 291 -15.43 -3.52 -23.42
CA HIS A 291 -15.62 -4.40 -22.28
C HIS A 291 -14.62 -4.06 -21.17
N VAL A 292 -13.39 -3.77 -21.59
CA VAL A 292 -12.29 -3.38 -20.71
C VAL A 292 -12.62 -2.09 -19.96
N ALA A 293 -13.29 -1.13 -20.61
CA ALA A 293 -13.77 0.09 -19.95
C ALA A 293 -14.72 -0.16 -18.79
N ALA A 294 -15.67 -1.08 -18.94
CA ALA A 294 -16.55 -1.46 -17.84
C ALA A 294 -15.78 -2.10 -16.69
N LEU A 295 -14.83 -2.98 -17.02
CA LEU A 295 -14.03 -3.70 -16.03
C LEU A 295 -13.11 -2.74 -15.25
N VAL A 296 -12.27 -1.96 -15.94
CA VAL A 296 -11.34 -1.01 -15.30
C VAL A 296 -12.09 0.02 -14.45
N THR A 297 -13.22 0.55 -14.92
CA THR A 297 -14.00 1.51 -14.11
C THR A 297 -14.76 0.87 -12.96
N GLY A 298 -15.17 -0.40 -13.09
CA GLY A 298 -15.69 -1.20 -11.99
C GLY A 298 -14.63 -1.41 -10.90
N PHE A 299 -13.42 -1.81 -11.27
CA PHE A 299 -12.29 -1.98 -10.35
C PHE A 299 -11.85 -0.67 -9.70
N ALA A 300 -11.64 0.39 -10.51
CA ALA A 300 -11.24 1.70 -10.00
C ALA A 300 -12.32 2.35 -9.13
N GLY A 301 -13.59 2.25 -9.55
CA GLY A 301 -14.73 2.72 -8.76
C GLY A 301 -14.79 2.00 -7.41
N ALA A 302 -14.72 0.66 -7.41
CA ALA A 302 -14.71 -0.13 -6.18
C ALA A 302 -13.52 0.21 -5.28
N ALA A 303 -12.31 0.36 -5.85
CA ALA A 303 -11.10 0.74 -5.12
C ALA A 303 -11.20 2.13 -4.48
N MET A 304 -12.01 3.03 -5.05
CA MET A 304 -12.16 4.39 -4.53
C MET A 304 -13.28 4.49 -3.48
N TRP A 305 -14.45 3.93 -3.75
CA TRP A 305 -15.59 4.09 -2.82
C TRP A 305 -15.53 3.14 -1.63
N LEU A 306 -14.95 1.93 -1.75
CA LEU A 306 -14.91 0.98 -0.62
C LEU A 306 -14.08 1.48 0.56
N PRO A 307 -12.83 1.95 0.39
CA PRO A 307 -12.05 2.50 1.50
C PRO A 307 -12.71 3.75 2.09
N ALA A 308 -13.31 4.60 1.25
CA ALA A 308 -14.04 5.78 1.69
C ALA A 308 -15.27 5.42 2.53
N ALA A 309 -16.03 4.39 2.12
CA ALA A 309 -17.13 3.86 2.90
C ALA A 309 -16.61 3.29 4.22
N ALA A 310 -15.61 2.40 4.19
CA ALA A 310 -15.04 1.81 5.40
C ALA A 310 -14.57 2.87 6.41
N PHE A 311 -13.91 3.93 5.92
CA PHE A 311 -13.51 5.08 6.70
C PHE A 311 -14.72 5.77 7.35
N LEU A 312 -15.75 6.12 6.57
CA LEU A 312 -16.93 6.82 7.09
C LEU A 312 -17.73 5.97 8.08
N PHE A 313 -17.81 4.66 7.86
CA PHE A 313 -18.45 3.73 8.80
C PHE A 313 -17.72 3.69 10.14
N LYS A 314 -16.38 3.66 10.14
CA LYS A 314 -15.58 3.68 11.36
C LYS A 314 -15.62 5.05 12.04
N ALA A 315 -15.45 6.14 11.28
CA ALA A 315 -15.38 7.50 11.81
C ALA A 315 -16.68 7.98 12.48
N HIS A 316 -17.83 7.42 12.09
CA HIS A 316 -19.15 7.79 12.61
C HIS A 316 -19.81 6.68 13.43
N ASP A 317 -19.06 5.64 13.82
CA ASP A 317 -19.54 4.48 14.58
C ASP A 317 -20.89 3.93 14.08
N LEU A 318 -21.00 3.79 12.74
CA LEU A 318 -22.27 3.41 12.11
C LEU A 318 -22.59 1.93 12.39
N PRO A 319 -23.87 1.58 12.59
CA PRO A 319 -24.27 0.19 12.79
C PRO A 319 -23.85 -0.63 11.57
N GLY A 320 -23.02 -1.64 11.83
CA GLY A 320 -22.45 -2.52 10.80
C GLY A 320 -20.96 -2.31 10.51
N ALA A 321 -20.28 -1.37 11.19
CA ALA A 321 -18.82 -1.27 11.15
C ALA A 321 -18.13 -2.60 11.54
N GLY A 322 -18.75 -3.38 12.43
CA GLY A 322 -18.29 -4.74 12.80
C GLY A 322 -18.42 -5.81 11.70
N PHE A 323 -19.13 -5.54 10.61
CA PHE A 323 -19.17 -6.43 9.43
C PHE A 323 -18.01 -6.19 8.46
N LEU A 324 -17.22 -5.13 8.66
CA LEU A 324 -16.06 -4.88 7.82
C LEU A 324 -15.05 -6.04 7.97
N PRO A 325 -14.50 -6.57 6.87
CA PRO A 325 -13.56 -7.68 6.97
C PRO A 325 -12.35 -7.33 7.83
N ALA A 326 -12.02 -8.20 8.79
CA ALA A 326 -10.81 -8.05 9.59
C ALA A 326 -9.55 -8.46 8.81
N SER A 327 -9.66 -9.42 7.88
CA SER A 327 -8.52 -9.95 7.14
C SER A 327 -8.30 -9.24 5.79
N PRO A 328 -7.03 -8.99 5.38
CA PRO A 328 -6.71 -8.42 4.07
C PRO A 328 -7.23 -9.27 2.90
N LEU A 329 -7.21 -10.59 3.04
CA LEU A 329 -7.72 -11.51 2.02
C LEU A 329 -9.23 -11.37 1.83
N ALA A 330 -9.99 -11.22 2.92
CA ALA A 330 -11.42 -10.98 2.82
C ALA A 330 -11.73 -9.61 2.18
N TRP A 331 -10.94 -8.57 2.47
CA TRP A 331 -11.02 -7.29 1.76
C TRP A 331 -10.79 -7.42 0.26
N LEU A 332 -9.77 -8.20 -0.13
CA LEU A 332 -9.48 -8.46 -1.54
C LEU A 332 -10.66 -9.16 -2.24
N VAL A 333 -11.24 -10.18 -1.59
CA VAL A 333 -12.40 -10.92 -2.11
C VAL A 333 -13.61 -9.99 -2.27
N VAL A 334 -13.91 -9.18 -1.26
CA VAL A 334 -15.00 -8.20 -1.31
C VAL A 334 -14.78 -7.18 -2.43
N TRP A 335 -13.57 -6.65 -2.57
CA TRP A 335 -13.22 -5.71 -3.62
C TRP A 335 -13.39 -6.30 -5.02
N VAL A 336 -12.88 -7.51 -5.26
CA VAL A 336 -13.04 -8.21 -6.55
C VAL A 336 -14.51 -8.50 -6.84
N ALA A 337 -15.27 -8.99 -5.87
CA ALA A 337 -16.69 -9.28 -6.04
C ALA A 337 -17.48 -8.01 -6.42
N ILE A 338 -17.25 -6.91 -5.71
CA ILE A 338 -17.90 -5.63 -5.97
C ILE A 338 -17.47 -5.04 -7.32
N ALA A 339 -16.19 -5.14 -7.68
CA ALA A 339 -15.70 -4.71 -8.98
C ALA A 339 -16.37 -5.48 -10.14
N ILE A 340 -16.51 -6.80 -10.00
CA ILE A 340 -17.21 -7.65 -10.97
C ILE A 340 -18.68 -7.27 -11.10
N VAL A 341 -19.38 -7.05 -9.98
CA VAL A 341 -20.78 -6.59 -9.99
C VAL A 341 -20.90 -5.26 -10.74
N GLY A 342 -20.01 -4.30 -10.47
CA GLY A 342 -19.98 -3.01 -11.18
C GLY A 342 -19.77 -3.17 -12.68
N ALA A 343 -18.81 -4.01 -13.07
CA ALA A 343 -18.55 -4.32 -14.48
C ALA A 343 -19.78 -4.94 -15.16
N LEU A 344 -20.47 -5.88 -14.50
CA LEU A 344 -21.71 -6.51 -14.99
C LEU A 344 -22.87 -5.51 -15.11
N LEU A 345 -23.05 -4.62 -14.14
CA LEU A 345 -24.06 -3.55 -14.23
C LEU A 345 -23.79 -2.62 -15.42
N GLN A 346 -22.53 -2.22 -15.60
CA GLN A 346 -22.14 -1.41 -16.75
C GLN A 346 -22.29 -2.15 -18.10
N TRP A 347 -22.14 -3.48 -18.12
CA TRP A 347 -22.42 -4.32 -19.30
C TRP A 347 -23.89 -4.46 -19.61
N THR A 348 -24.77 -4.59 -18.62
CA THR A 348 -26.21 -4.72 -18.85
C THR A 348 -26.84 -3.41 -19.31
N SER A 349 -26.34 -2.27 -18.84
CA SER A 349 -26.76 -0.93 -19.30
C SER A 349 -26.44 -0.64 -20.78
N LEU A 350 -25.70 -1.52 -21.47
CA LEU A 350 -25.35 -1.37 -22.88
C LEU A 350 -26.42 -1.81 -23.87
N ARG A 351 -27.50 -2.47 -23.42
CA ARG A 351 -28.53 -2.92 -24.35
C ARG A 351 -29.09 -1.69 -25.06
N PRO A 352 -28.89 -1.57 -26.40
CA PRO A 352 -29.48 -0.48 -27.16
C PRO A 352 -30.97 -0.46 -26.82
N ARG A 353 -31.49 0.69 -26.39
CA ARG A 353 -32.95 0.86 -26.33
C ARG A 353 -33.41 0.65 -27.76
N ALA A 354 -33.93 -0.55 -28.04
CA ALA A 354 -34.45 -0.90 -29.34
C ALA A 354 -35.41 0.21 -29.73
N ASP A 355 -35.04 0.88 -30.81
CA ASP A 355 -35.60 2.15 -31.22
C ASP A 355 -37.10 1.94 -31.44
N LYS A 356 -37.93 2.53 -30.57
CA LYS A 356 -39.40 2.50 -30.69
C LYS A 356 -39.86 3.48 -31.78
N SER A 357 -39.10 3.61 -32.87
CA SER A 357 -39.34 4.52 -33.98
C SER A 357 -40.13 3.89 -35.14
N GLN A 358 -40.60 2.63 -35.01
CA GLN A 358 -41.54 2.02 -35.95
C GLN A 358 -42.96 1.91 -35.38
N SER A 359 -43.61 3.04 -35.10
CA SER A 359 -45.07 3.18 -35.24
C SER A 359 -45.47 4.64 -35.00
N ARG A 360 -45.38 5.48 -36.03
CA ARG A 360 -46.26 6.64 -36.17
C ARG A 360 -46.41 7.01 -37.64
#